data_AF-A0A2E4YB07-F1
#
_entry.id   AF-A0A2E4YB07-F1
#
_cell.length_a   1.000
_cell.length_b   1.000
_cell.length_c   1.000
_cell.angle_alpha   90.00
_cell.angle_beta   90.00
_cell.angle_gamma   90.00
#
_symmetry.space_group_name_H-M   'P 1'
#
loop_
_entity.id
_entity.type
_entity.pdbx_description
1 polymer ?
#
loop_
_entity_poly.entity_id
_entity_poly.type
_entity_poly.pdbx_seq_one_letter_code
_entity_poly.pdbx_strand_id
1 'polypeptide(L)' 'MLIETDAPYLLPRTLRKKPKSRRNEPKFLTEVLSITAACRNEDANWLGMVTAKNARTLFQLDARTTAKFDIPQ' A
#
# COMPACT_ATOMS: atom_id res chain seq x y z
N MET A 1 0.07 -1.13 12.00
CA MET A 1 0.96 -1.73 10.97
C MET A 1 0.72 -1.03 9.63
N LEU A 2 1.78 -0.86 8.83
CA LEU A 2 1.76 -0.37 7.46
C LEU A 2 2.38 -1.42 6.54
N ILE A 3 2.11 -1.35 5.24
CA ILE A 3 2.77 -2.16 4.20
C ILE A 3 3.23 -1.25 3.06
N GLU A 4 4.32 -1.61 2.40
CA GLU A 4 4.88 -0.85 1.29
C GLU A 4 5.60 -1.76 0.29
N THR A 5 5.88 -1.24 -0.91
CA THR A 5 6.62 -1.97 -1.95
C THR A 5 8.12 -1.69 -1.97
N ASP A 6 8.54 -0.51 -1.50
CA ASP A 6 9.88 0.04 -1.73
C ASP A 6 10.31 0.03 -3.22
N ALA A 7 9.35 0.21 -4.14
CA ALA A 7 9.63 0.25 -5.57
C ALA A 7 10.62 1.39 -5.89
N PRO A 8 11.64 1.16 -6.73
CA PRO A 8 11.77 0.04 -7.69
C PRO A 8 12.40 -1.26 -7.15
N TYR A 9 12.72 -1.30 -5.86
CA TYR A 9 13.43 -2.39 -5.21
C TYR A 9 12.47 -3.46 -4.65
N LEU A 10 13.02 -4.58 -4.18
CA LEU A 10 12.28 -5.62 -3.45
C LEU A 10 11.11 -6.28 -4.21
N LEU A 11 11.27 -6.59 -5.50
CA LEU A 11 10.25 -7.32 -6.26
C LEU A 11 9.81 -8.61 -5.52
N PRO A 12 8.51 -8.78 -5.19
CA PRO A 12 8.04 -9.94 -4.45
C PRO A 12 8.40 -11.24 -5.17
N ARG A 13 9.03 -12.18 -4.45
CA ARG A 13 9.52 -13.44 -5.02
C ARG A 13 8.38 -14.40 -5.38
N THR A 14 7.23 -14.23 -4.73
CA THR A 14 6.00 -15.03 -4.87
C THR A 14 5.17 -14.66 -6.10
N LEU A 15 5.43 -13.51 -6.75
CA LEU A 15 4.74 -13.11 -7.98
C LEU A 15 4.82 -14.21 -9.05
N ARG A 16 3.64 -14.68 -9.51
CA ARG A 16 3.53 -15.72 -10.55
C ARG A 16 4.02 -15.23 -11.92
N LYS A 17 3.67 -13.99 -12.31
CA LYS A 17 4.10 -13.37 -13.57
C LYS A 17 5.04 -12.20 -13.28
N LYS A 18 6.35 -12.49 -13.23
CA LYS A 18 7.38 -11.47 -12.95
C LYS A 18 7.60 -10.58 -14.18
N PRO A 19 7.72 -9.25 -14.02
CA PRO A 19 8.11 -8.38 -15.12
C PRO A 19 9.53 -8.73 -15.59
N LYS A 20 9.77 -8.69 -16.91
CA LYS A 20 11.09 -8.97 -17.50
C LYS A 20 12.19 -8.08 -16.94
N SER A 21 11.86 -6.82 -16.65
CA SER A 21 12.76 -5.83 -16.06
C SER A 21 13.19 -6.17 -14.63
N ARG A 22 12.52 -7.13 -13.96
CA ARG A 22 12.70 -7.46 -12.53
C ARG A 22 12.49 -6.28 -11.59
N ARG A 23 11.94 -5.17 -12.09
CA ARG A 23 11.65 -3.95 -11.36
C ARG A 23 10.36 -4.12 -10.57
N ASN A 24 10.39 -3.76 -9.29
CA ASN A 24 9.18 -3.68 -8.49
C ASN A 24 8.40 -2.41 -8.84
N GLU A 25 7.09 -2.45 -8.65
CA GLU A 25 6.18 -1.35 -8.94
C GLU A 25 5.09 -1.31 -7.86
N PRO A 26 4.51 -0.12 -7.56
CA PRO A 26 3.47 0.01 -6.54
C PRO A 26 2.27 -0.93 -6.73
N LYS A 27 1.93 -1.29 -7.97
CA LYS A 27 0.83 -2.23 -8.28
C LYS A 27 1.03 -3.63 -7.67
N PHE A 28 2.26 -4.00 -7.31
CA PHE A 28 2.56 -5.29 -6.68
C PHE A 28 2.37 -5.27 -5.15
N LEU A 29 1.92 -4.16 -4.56
CA LEU A 29 1.58 -4.09 -3.13
C LEU A 29 0.50 -5.12 -2.72
N THR A 30 -0.39 -5.49 -3.64
CA THR A 30 -1.41 -6.51 -3.39
C THR A 30 -0.82 -7.90 -3.13
N GLU A 31 0.32 -8.23 -3.73
CA GLU A 31 1.05 -9.47 -3.44
C GLU A 31 1.64 -9.42 -2.01
N VAL A 32 2.22 -8.29 -1.62
CA VAL A 32 2.75 -8.08 -0.26
C VAL A 32 1.62 -8.21 0.78
N LEU A 33 0.47 -7.60 0.51
CA LEU A 33 -0.73 -7.72 1.35
C LEU A 33 -1.17 -9.18 1.48
N SER A 34 -1.30 -9.90 0.37
CA SER A 34 -1.77 -11.29 0.35
C SER A 34 -0.85 -12.20 1.16
N ILE A 35 0.47 -12.07 1.00
CA ILE A 35 1.44 -12.89 1.74
C ILE A 35 1.44 -12.52 3.23
N THR A 36 1.37 -11.23 3.54
CA THR A 36 1.36 -10.77 4.94
C THR A 36 0.09 -11.25 5.67
N ALA A 37 -1.07 -11.18 5.02
CA ALA A 37 -2.34 -11.68 5.55
C ALA A 37 -2.28 -13.19 5.82
N ALA A 38 -1.75 -13.96 4.86
CA ALA A 38 -1.56 -15.41 5.01
C ALA A 38 -0.63 -15.75 6.20
N CYS A 39 0.51 -15.04 6.34
CA CYS A 39 1.42 -15.23 7.48
C CYS A 39 0.79 -14.90 8.83
N ARG A 40 -0.20 -14.00 8.86
CA ARG A 40 -0.91 -13.58 10.07
C ARG A 40 -2.19 -14.38 10.34
N ASN A 41 -2.58 -15.27 9.43
CA ASN A 41 -3.87 -15.95 9.44
C ASN A 41 -5.06 -14.97 9.52
N GLU A 42 -5.00 -13.89 8.73
CA GLU A 42 -6.02 -12.84 8.65
C GLU A 42 -6.60 -12.76 7.21
N ASP A 43 -7.82 -12.23 7.08
CA ASP A 43 -8.40 -11.90 5.78
C ASP A 43 -7.64 -10.74 5.10
N ALA A 44 -7.29 -10.91 3.84
CA ALA A 44 -6.49 -9.93 3.10
C ALA A 44 -7.24 -8.62 2.86
N ASN A 45 -8.56 -8.66 2.62
CA ASN A 45 -9.34 -7.43 2.42
C ASN A 45 -9.44 -6.64 3.72
N TRP A 46 -9.70 -7.32 4.83
CA TRP A 46 -9.71 -6.72 6.16
C TRP A 46 -8.37 -6.10 6.52
N LEU A 47 -7.27 -6.84 6.33
CA LEU A 47 -5.92 -6.31 6.59
C LEU A 47 -5.59 -5.12 5.69
N GLY A 48 -6.04 -5.15 4.44
CA GLY A 48 -5.95 -4.03 3.51
C GLY A 48 -6.66 -2.78 4.03
N MET A 49 -7.89 -2.92 4.52
CA MET A 49 -8.63 -1.82 5.13
C MET A 49 -7.92 -1.25 6.37
N VAL A 50 -7.43 -2.13 7.26
CA VAL A 50 -6.74 -1.71 8.49
C VAL A 50 -5.44 -0.97 8.17
N THR A 51 -4.60 -1.52 7.29
CA THR A 51 -3.33 -0.88 6.90
C THR A 51 -3.55 0.44 6.17
N ALA A 52 -4.55 0.53 5.30
CA ALA A 52 -4.91 1.76 4.63
C ALA A 52 -5.48 2.82 5.59
N LYS A 53 -6.29 2.43 6.57
CA LYS A 53 -6.77 3.33 7.63
C LYS A 53 -5.58 3.86 8.45
N ASN A 54 -4.68 2.98 8.87
CA ASN A 54 -3.49 3.36 9.64
C ASN A 54 -2.63 4.37 8.87
N ALA A 55 -2.41 4.16 7.57
CA ALA A 55 -1.66 5.11 6.72
C ALA A 55 -2.35 6.47 6.66
N ARG A 56 -3.67 6.51 6.45
CA ARG A 56 -4.44 7.76 6.44
C ARG A 56 -4.35 8.51 7.76
N THR A 57 -4.48 7.81 8.88
CA THR A 57 -4.37 8.41 10.21
C THR A 57 -2.95 8.94 10.48
N LEU A 58 -1.92 8.12 10.24
CA LEU A 58 -0.54 8.50 10.54
C LEU A 58 -0.07 9.69 9.71
N PHE A 59 -0.36 9.67 8.40
CA PHE A 59 0.09 10.71 7.47
C PHE A 59 -0.96 11.82 7.25
N GLN A 60 -2.05 11.81 8.00
CA GLN A 60 -3.16 12.77 7.92
C GLN A 60 -3.66 13.00 6.48
N LEU A 61 -3.83 11.91 5.72
CA LEU A 61 -4.11 12.01 4.28
C LEU A 61 -5.49 12.61 3.98
N ASP A 62 -6.46 12.44 4.88
CA ASP A 62 -7.80 12.98 4.71
C ASP A 62 -7.92 14.45 5.14
N ALA A 63 -6.97 14.96 5.93
CA ALA A 63 -6.98 16.33 6.46
C ALA A 63 -6.75 17.40 5.37
N ARG A 64 -6.13 17.03 4.24
CA ARG A 64 -5.93 17.95 3.11
C ARG A 64 -7.17 18.15 2.24
N THR A 65 -8.24 17.39 2.45
CA THR A 65 -9.50 17.56 1.70
C THR A 65 -10.36 18.71 2.24
N THR A 66 -10.11 19.17 3.48
CA THR A 66 -10.87 20.26 4.11
C THR A 66 -10.16 21.62 4.04
N ALA A 67 -8.88 21.65 3.70
CA ALA A 67 -8.19 22.89 3.35
C ALA A 67 -8.67 23.32 1.96
N LYS A 68 -9.76 24.11 1.92
CA LYS A 68 -10.08 24.91 0.74
C LYS A 68 -8.81 25.66 0.33
N PHE A 69 -8.46 25.60 -0.94
CA PHE A 69 -7.51 26.54 -1.51
C PHE A 69 -8.14 27.93 -1.41
N ASP A 70 -7.85 28.65 -0.33
CA ASP A 70 -8.13 30.08 -0.22
C ASP A 70 -7.20 30.81 -1.19
N ILE A 71 -7.60 30.86 -2.45
CA ILE A 71 -7.04 31.77 -3.44
C ILE A 71 -7.74 33.12 -3.17
N PRO A 72 -7.03 34.14 -2.67
CA PRO A 72 -7.61 35.48 -2.61
C PRO A 72 -7.91 35.94 -4.04
N GLN A 73 -9.15 36.41 -4.25
CA GLN A 73 -9.55 37.12 -5.47
C GLN A 73 -8.68 38.36 -5.68
#